data_AF-A0A7Y3AB00-F1
#
_entry.id   AF-A0A7Y3AB00-F1
#
_cell.length_a   1.000
_cell.length_b   1.000
_cell.length_c   1.000
_cell.angle_alpha   90.00
_cell.angle_beta   90.00
_cell.angle_gamma   90.00
#
_symmetry.space_group_name_H-M   'P 1'
#
loop_
_entity.id
_entity.type
_entity.pdbx_description
1 polymer ?
#
loop_
_entity_poly.entity_id
_entity_poly.type
_entity_poly.pdbx_seq_one_letter_code
_entity_poly.pdbx_strand_id
1 'polypeptide(L)'
;AEVVRAAFGYFKPALLEKMWTSGLERASVAHARNVAEAYLECAHRFGRHCFDGIDVTAFNEAASAVIEAADPAALTLFAGYRSMPVPDDGAARAMHNAVVLRELRGSVHLAAVAAVGLESAVAHTIRRPDELALFGLQDEPPVVTDHDRHALSEADRLTDSTMAGLLAQLDDDSRTALVETADTLAAAL
;
A
#
# COMPACT_ATOMS: atom_id res chain seq x y z
N ALA A 1 -3.27 -17.77 -11.29
CA ALA A 1 -3.54 -16.31 -11.29
C ALA A 1 -2.24 -15.52 -11.09
N GLU A 2 -1.21 -15.79 -11.89
CA GLU A 2 0.17 -15.34 -11.57
C GLU A 2 0.33 -13.81 -11.57
N VAL A 3 -0.42 -13.09 -12.39
CA VAL A 3 -0.42 -11.62 -12.37
C VAL A 3 -0.96 -11.07 -11.05
N VAL A 4 -2.03 -11.66 -10.52
CA VAL A 4 -2.60 -11.28 -9.21
C VAL A 4 -1.61 -11.62 -8.09
N ARG A 5 -0.95 -12.77 -8.18
CA ARG A 5 0.11 -13.16 -7.23
C ARG A 5 1.27 -12.17 -7.22
N ALA A 6 1.70 -11.69 -8.39
CA ALA A 6 2.77 -10.69 -8.46
C ALA A 6 2.39 -9.39 -7.74
N ALA A 7 1.11 -8.99 -7.77
CA ALA A 7 0.61 -7.82 -7.04
C ALA A 7 0.42 -8.07 -5.53
N PHE A 8 0.12 -9.31 -5.13
CA PHE A 8 -0.18 -9.72 -3.75
C PHE A 8 0.86 -10.73 -3.21
N GLY A 9 2.15 -10.48 -3.43
CA GLY A 9 3.22 -11.49 -3.28
C GLY A 9 3.31 -12.19 -1.91
N TYR A 10 2.77 -11.61 -0.84
CA TYR A 10 2.88 -12.14 0.53
C TYR A 10 1.97 -13.35 0.82
N PHE A 11 0.91 -13.56 0.04
CA PHE A 11 -0.09 -14.59 0.32
C PHE A 11 0.30 -15.95 -0.29
N LYS A 12 -0.09 -17.04 0.37
CA LYS A 12 0.01 -18.39 -0.21
C LYS A 12 -0.76 -18.46 -1.54
N PRO A 13 -0.16 -19.01 -2.62
CA PRO A 13 -0.79 -19.01 -3.95
C PRO A 13 -2.21 -19.60 -3.97
N ALA A 14 -2.44 -20.70 -3.25
CA ALA A 14 -3.75 -21.35 -3.17
C ALA A 14 -4.81 -20.47 -2.49
N LEU A 15 -4.43 -19.68 -1.49
CA LEU A 15 -5.34 -18.73 -0.85
C LEU A 15 -5.73 -17.61 -1.82
N LEU A 16 -4.76 -17.04 -2.54
CA LEU A 16 -5.03 -16.03 -3.56
C LEU A 16 -5.91 -16.55 -4.70
N GLU A 17 -5.65 -17.76 -5.18
CA GLU A 17 -6.47 -18.37 -6.22
C GLU A 17 -7.92 -18.56 -5.77
N LYS A 18 -8.13 -19.00 -4.53
CA LYS A 18 -9.45 -19.09 -3.91
C LYS A 18 -10.12 -17.72 -3.80
N MET A 19 -9.42 -16.72 -3.26
CA MET A 19 -9.96 -15.36 -3.11
C MET A 19 -10.30 -14.73 -4.45
N TRP A 20 -9.43 -14.88 -5.45
CA TRP A 20 -9.65 -14.39 -6.80
C TRP A 20 -10.87 -15.06 -7.45
N THR A 21 -10.93 -16.39 -7.44
CA THR A 21 -12.06 -17.16 -8.00
C THR A 21 -13.38 -16.77 -7.33
N SER A 22 -13.39 -16.70 -6.01
CA SER A 22 -14.55 -16.24 -5.22
C SER A 22 -14.95 -14.79 -5.57
N GLY A 23 -13.99 -13.93 -5.86
CA GLY A 23 -14.24 -12.58 -6.35
C GLY A 23 -14.93 -12.59 -7.71
N LEU A 24 -14.46 -13.41 -8.65
CA LEU A 24 -15.02 -13.54 -9.99
C LEU A 24 -16.47 -14.05 -10.00
N GLU A 25 -16.84 -14.88 -9.03
CA GLU A 25 -18.23 -15.34 -8.85
C GLU A 25 -19.19 -14.20 -8.46
N ARG A 26 -18.67 -13.13 -7.82
CA ARG A 26 -19.47 -12.01 -7.30
C ARG A 26 -19.42 -10.79 -8.20
N ALA A 27 -18.29 -10.58 -8.87
CA ALA A 27 -18.08 -9.47 -9.78
C ALA A 27 -17.21 -9.91 -10.97
N SER A 28 -17.73 -9.73 -12.18
CA SER A 28 -16.95 -9.95 -13.40
C SER A 28 -15.71 -9.04 -13.43
N VAL A 29 -14.60 -9.51 -14.02
CA VAL A 29 -13.38 -8.71 -14.26
C VAL A 29 -13.68 -7.42 -15.02
N ALA A 30 -14.70 -7.43 -15.90
CA ALA A 30 -15.16 -6.23 -16.61
C ALA A 30 -15.62 -5.12 -15.65
N HIS A 31 -15.93 -5.45 -14.40
CA HIS A 31 -16.34 -4.55 -13.33
C HIS A 31 -15.29 -4.46 -12.21
N ALA A 32 -14.06 -4.94 -12.41
CA ALA A 32 -13.01 -4.87 -11.38
C ALA A 32 -12.73 -3.42 -10.95
N ARG A 33 -12.81 -2.47 -11.90
CA ARG A 33 -12.75 -1.03 -11.59
C ARG A 33 -13.90 -0.60 -10.66
N ASN A 34 -15.13 -1.07 -10.90
CA ASN A 34 -16.28 -0.77 -10.03
C ASN A 34 -16.07 -1.27 -8.59
N VAL A 35 -15.36 -2.38 -8.40
CA VAL A 35 -15.03 -2.90 -7.06
C VAL A 35 -14.02 -1.98 -6.37
N ALA A 36 -12.99 -1.52 -7.08
CA ALA A 36 -12.04 -0.55 -6.55
C ALA A 36 -12.70 0.81 -6.26
N GLU A 37 -13.61 1.28 -7.11
CA GLU A 37 -14.42 2.49 -6.89
C GLU A 37 -15.28 2.35 -5.64
N ALA A 38 -15.96 1.21 -5.46
CA ALA A 38 -16.78 0.97 -4.28
C ALA A 38 -15.94 0.96 -2.98
N TYR A 39 -14.74 0.36 -3.01
CA TYR A 39 -13.81 0.41 -1.88
C TYR A 39 -13.37 1.85 -1.59
N LEU A 40 -12.96 2.60 -2.61
CA LEU A 40 -12.53 3.99 -2.45
C LEU A 40 -13.67 4.88 -1.96
N GLU A 41 -14.89 4.70 -2.45
CA GLU A 41 -16.05 5.44 -1.95
C GLU A 41 -16.30 5.15 -0.46
N CYS A 42 -16.13 3.91 -0.01
CA CYS A 42 -16.16 3.60 1.43
C CYS A 42 -15.06 4.35 2.20
N ALA A 43 -13.83 4.37 1.66
CA ALA A 43 -12.72 5.11 2.27
C ALA A 43 -13.02 6.62 2.28
N HIS A 44 -13.55 7.19 1.20
CA HIS A 44 -13.91 8.61 1.10
C HIS A 44 -14.95 9.00 2.13
N ARG A 45 -16.03 8.20 2.30
CA ARG A 45 -17.00 8.43 3.37
C ARG A 45 -16.38 8.36 4.76
N PHE A 46 -15.46 7.42 4.97
CA PHE A 46 -14.75 7.30 6.25
C PHE A 46 -13.85 8.51 6.50
N GLY A 47 -13.12 8.99 5.50
CA GLY A 47 -12.32 10.23 5.57
C GLY A 47 -13.17 11.46 5.89
N ARG A 48 -14.32 11.63 5.23
CA ARG A 48 -15.28 12.72 5.54
C ARG A 48 -15.79 12.66 6.97
N HIS A 49 -15.93 11.46 7.53
CA HIS A 49 -16.38 11.28 8.91
C HIS A 49 -15.27 11.60 9.92
N CYS A 50 -14.06 11.07 9.72
CA CYS A 50 -12.97 11.19 10.68
C CYS A 50 -12.26 12.55 10.63
N PHE A 51 -12.21 13.20 9.45
CA PHE A 51 -11.38 14.38 9.23
C PHE A 51 -12.16 15.70 9.21
N ASP A 52 -13.40 15.67 9.73
CA ASP A 52 -14.21 16.88 9.84
C ASP A 52 -13.50 17.93 10.72
N GLY A 53 -13.41 19.16 10.20
CA GLY A 53 -12.74 20.27 10.88
C GLY A 53 -11.20 20.24 10.89
N ILE A 54 -10.54 19.23 10.29
CA ILE A 54 -9.08 19.18 10.14
C ILE A 54 -8.68 19.90 8.84
N ASP A 55 -7.73 20.83 8.90
CA ASP A 55 -7.15 21.40 7.68
C ASP A 55 -6.18 20.41 7.02
N VAL A 56 -6.62 19.85 5.90
CA VAL A 56 -5.90 18.82 5.14
C VAL A 56 -5.26 19.37 3.86
N THR A 57 -5.29 20.70 3.65
CA THR A 57 -4.86 21.32 2.40
C THR A 57 -3.40 21.01 2.08
N ALA A 58 -2.49 21.35 3.02
CA ALA A 58 -1.06 21.12 2.85
C ALA A 58 -0.70 19.62 2.73
N PHE A 59 -1.40 18.75 3.48
CA PHE A 59 -1.25 17.31 3.36
C PHE A 59 -1.62 16.82 1.97
N ASN A 60 -2.76 17.26 1.44
CA ASN A 60 -3.23 16.84 0.13
C ASN A 60 -2.30 17.29 -0.99
N GLU A 61 -1.77 18.51 -0.91
CA GLU A 61 -0.80 19.04 -1.87
C GLU A 61 0.51 18.24 -1.83
N ALA A 62 1.10 18.05 -0.65
CA ALA A 62 2.34 17.31 -0.47
C ALA A 62 2.18 15.83 -0.87
N ALA A 63 1.10 15.17 -0.46
CA ALA A 63 0.82 13.78 -0.80
C ALA A 63 0.62 13.59 -2.31
N SER A 64 -0.15 14.49 -2.96
CA SER A 64 -0.35 14.43 -4.41
C SER A 64 0.98 14.61 -5.16
N ALA A 65 1.84 15.54 -4.74
CA ALA A 65 3.15 15.72 -5.36
C ALA A 65 4.03 14.45 -5.28
N VAL A 66 4.03 13.76 -4.14
CA VAL A 66 4.76 12.48 -3.97
C VAL A 66 4.17 11.38 -4.87
N ILE A 67 2.84 11.25 -4.91
CA ILE A 67 2.13 10.26 -5.74
C ILE A 67 2.39 10.50 -7.23
N GLU A 68 2.39 11.76 -7.66
CA GLU A 68 2.58 12.14 -9.06
C GLU A 68 4.01 11.87 -9.54
N ALA A 69 5.00 12.12 -8.67
CA ALA A 69 6.41 11.94 -9.00
C ALA A 69 6.87 10.47 -9.04
N ALA A 70 6.13 9.55 -8.42
CA ALA A 70 6.52 8.13 -8.39
C ALA A 70 6.33 7.45 -9.76
N ASP A 71 7.37 6.75 -10.22
CA ASP A 71 7.27 5.87 -11.39
C ASP A 71 6.48 4.60 -11.03
N PRO A 72 5.37 4.27 -11.72
CA PRO A 72 4.57 3.10 -11.41
C PRO A 72 5.20 1.76 -11.83
N ALA A 73 6.35 1.76 -12.51
CA ALA A 73 7.03 0.54 -12.96
C ALA A 73 7.29 -0.43 -11.79
N ALA A 74 6.84 -1.69 -11.93
CA ALA A 74 6.87 -2.73 -10.90
C ALA A 74 6.01 -2.46 -9.65
N LEU A 75 5.19 -1.40 -9.63
CA LEU A 75 4.36 -1.02 -8.48
C LEU A 75 2.86 -1.24 -8.76
N THR A 76 2.46 -2.49 -9.03
CA THR A 76 1.15 -2.80 -9.64
C THR A 76 -0.07 -2.29 -8.86
N LEU A 77 -0.13 -2.49 -7.54
CA LEU A 77 -1.27 -2.00 -6.74
C LEU A 77 -1.30 -0.48 -6.66
N PHE A 78 -0.14 0.15 -6.44
CA PHE A 78 0.00 1.60 -6.51
C PHE A 78 -0.48 2.14 -7.85
N ALA A 79 -0.05 1.57 -8.97
CA ALA A 79 -0.46 1.98 -10.30
C ALA A 79 -1.98 1.87 -10.51
N GLY A 80 -2.59 0.81 -9.98
CA GLY A 80 -4.04 0.62 -9.99
C GLY A 80 -4.77 1.74 -9.25
N TYR A 81 -4.43 1.96 -7.97
CA TYR A 81 -5.07 2.96 -7.14
C TYR A 81 -4.78 4.40 -7.59
N ARG A 82 -3.56 4.70 -8.03
CA ARG A 82 -3.19 6.02 -8.60
C ARG A 82 -4.02 6.36 -9.84
N SER A 83 -4.48 5.36 -10.61
CA SER A 83 -5.30 5.59 -11.80
C SER A 83 -6.76 5.94 -11.49
N MET A 84 -7.17 5.90 -10.22
CA MET A 84 -8.55 6.13 -9.81
C MET A 84 -8.87 7.62 -9.71
N PRO A 85 -10.14 8.03 -9.95
CA PRO A 85 -10.55 9.41 -9.77
C PRO A 85 -10.30 9.92 -8.35
N VAL A 86 -9.69 11.10 -8.25
CA VAL A 86 -9.45 11.79 -6.98
C VAL A 86 -10.65 12.67 -6.67
N PRO A 87 -11.23 12.61 -5.46
CA PRO A 87 -12.35 13.47 -5.08
C PRO A 87 -11.91 14.93 -4.89
N ASP A 88 -12.82 15.87 -5.17
CA ASP A 88 -12.55 17.30 -5.04
C ASP A 88 -12.61 17.79 -3.58
N ASP A 89 -13.36 17.10 -2.71
CA ASP A 89 -13.48 17.47 -1.30
C ASP A 89 -12.25 17.06 -0.47
N GLY A 90 -11.78 17.97 0.39
CA GLY A 90 -10.49 17.83 1.07
C GLY A 90 -10.39 16.58 1.93
N ALA A 91 -11.40 16.28 2.74
CA ALA A 91 -11.38 15.15 3.67
C ALA A 91 -11.39 13.78 2.94
N ALA A 92 -12.22 13.62 1.90
CA ALA A 92 -12.17 12.42 1.07
C ALA A 92 -10.84 12.31 0.33
N ARG A 93 -10.29 13.44 -0.17
CA ARG A 93 -8.99 13.47 -0.86
C ARG A 93 -7.85 13.07 0.07
N ALA A 94 -7.89 13.47 1.34
CA ALA A 94 -6.89 13.08 2.34
C ALA A 94 -6.89 11.56 2.55
N MET A 95 -8.07 10.95 2.73
CA MET A 95 -8.17 9.49 2.85
C MET A 95 -7.79 8.77 1.54
N HIS A 96 -8.18 9.32 0.38
CA HIS A 96 -7.75 8.80 -0.93
C HIS A 96 -6.22 8.78 -1.02
N ASN A 97 -5.58 9.91 -0.77
CA ASN A 97 -4.13 10.06 -0.80
C ASN A 97 -3.44 9.11 0.20
N ALA A 98 -4.00 8.95 1.41
CA ALA A 98 -3.48 7.99 2.39
C ALA A 98 -3.52 6.54 1.88
N VAL A 99 -4.62 6.11 1.24
CA VAL A 99 -4.70 4.80 0.59
C VAL A 99 -3.64 4.66 -0.49
N VAL A 100 -3.49 5.64 -1.38
CA VAL A 100 -2.52 5.56 -2.48
C VAL A 100 -1.07 5.56 -1.97
N LEU A 101 -0.73 6.37 -0.96
CA LEU A 101 0.59 6.38 -0.32
C LEU A 101 0.89 5.05 0.38
N ARG A 102 -0.11 4.43 1.01
CA ARG A 102 0.01 3.09 1.61
C ARG A 102 0.34 2.05 0.56
N GLU A 103 -0.32 2.08 -0.59
CA GLU A 103 -0.02 1.17 -1.70
C GLU A 103 1.34 1.47 -2.35
N LEU A 104 1.74 2.75 -2.42
CA LEU A 104 3.06 3.16 -2.91
C LEU A 104 4.16 2.52 -2.06
N ARG A 105 4.15 2.75 -0.75
CA ARG A 105 5.17 2.18 0.15
C ARG A 105 5.14 0.65 0.13
N GLY A 106 3.95 0.04 0.15
CA GLY A 106 3.79 -1.41 0.10
C GLY A 106 4.33 -2.02 -1.19
N SER A 107 4.07 -1.39 -2.34
CA SER A 107 4.57 -1.81 -3.64
C SER A 107 6.09 -1.65 -3.74
N VAL A 108 6.64 -0.52 -3.28
CA VAL A 108 8.09 -0.28 -3.22
C VAL A 108 8.76 -1.35 -2.35
N HIS A 109 8.16 -1.68 -1.20
CA HIS A 109 8.71 -2.70 -0.31
C HIS A 109 8.68 -4.09 -0.94
N LEU A 110 7.59 -4.47 -1.61
CA LEU A 110 7.51 -5.76 -2.32
C LEU A 110 8.57 -5.84 -3.44
N ALA A 111 8.78 -4.76 -4.18
CA ALA A 111 9.83 -4.68 -5.21
C ALA A 111 11.23 -4.81 -4.58
N ALA A 112 11.48 -4.17 -3.44
CA ALA A 112 12.74 -4.27 -2.71
C ALA A 112 13.01 -5.69 -2.19
N VAL A 113 11.99 -6.36 -1.63
CA VAL A 113 12.04 -7.77 -1.20
C VAL A 113 12.41 -8.68 -2.38
N ALA A 114 11.77 -8.48 -3.54
CA ALA A 114 12.10 -9.23 -4.74
C ALA A 114 13.52 -8.94 -5.23
N ALA A 115 13.98 -7.68 -5.18
CA ALA A 115 15.30 -7.26 -5.64
C ALA A 115 16.45 -7.87 -4.82
N VAL A 116 16.25 -8.10 -3.51
CA VAL A 116 17.23 -8.77 -2.66
C VAL A 116 17.14 -10.30 -2.72
N GLY A 117 16.24 -10.85 -3.54
CA GLY A 117 16.04 -12.30 -3.70
C GLY A 117 15.35 -12.97 -2.52
N LEU A 118 14.71 -12.22 -1.63
CA LEU A 118 13.97 -12.77 -0.49
C LEU A 118 12.56 -13.20 -0.92
N GLU A 119 12.15 -14.40 -0.51
CA GLU A 119 10.77 -14.82 -0.71
C GLU A 119 9.81 -13.95 0.15
N SER A 120 8.80 -13.37 -0.48
CA SER A 120 7.83 -12.48 0.19
C SER A 120 7.08 -13.16 1.35
N ALA A 121 6.80 -14.46 1.26
CA ALA A 121 6.18 -15.20 2.37
C ALA A 121 7.12 -15.30 3.60
N VAL A 122 8.43 -15.45 3.39
CA VAL A 122 9.44 -15.41 4.46
C VAL A 122 9.53 -14.00 5.05
N ALA A 123 9.54 -12.97 4.19
CA ALA A 123 9.53 -11.57 4.62
C ALA A 123 8.31 -11.27 5.52
N HIS A 124 7.11 -11.73 5.13
CA HIS A 124 5.90 -11.61 5.93
C HIS A 124 6.03 -12.35 7.26
N THR A 125 6.51 -13.59 7.24
CA THR A 125 6.70 -14.43 8.45
C THR A 125 7.62 -13.78 9.46
N ILE A 126 8.69 -13.11 9.02
CA ILE A 126 9.59 -12.36 9.91
C ILE A 126 8.87 -11.17 10.56
N ARG A 127 8.07 -10.42 9.80
CA ARG A 127 7.46 -9.16 10.25
C ARG A 127 6.17 -9.37 11.06
N ARG A 128 5.37 -10.37 10.70
CA ARG A 128 4.02 -10.63 11.21
C ARG A 128 3.84 -12.12 11.53
N PRO A 129 4.63 -12.69 12.45
CA PRO A 129 4.55 -14.12 12.79
C PRO A 129 3.19 -14.53 13.36
N ASP A 130 2.42 -13.58 13.91
CA ASP A 130 1.10 -13.84 14.48
C ASP A 130 -0.04 -13.80 13.43
N GLU A 131 0.25 -13.39 12.19
CA GLU A 131 -0.75 -13.22 11.12
C GLU A 131 -0.66 -14.29 10.02
N LEU A 132 0.12 -15.36 10.21
CA LEU A 132 0.33 -16.39 9.18
C LEU A 132 -0.98 -16.98 8.64
N ALA A 133 -1.99 -17.15 9.50
CA ALA A 133 -3.30 -17.66 9.10
C ALA A 133 -4.02 -16.74 8.10
N LEU A 134 -3.89 -15.43 8.25
CA LEU A 134 -4.51 -14.44 7.36
C LEU A 134 -3.90 -14.49 5.94
N PHE A 135 -2.65 -14.92 5.84
CA PHE A 135 -1.91 -15.04 4.58
C PHE A 135 -1.84 -16.49 4.05
N GLY A 136 -2.49 -17.44 4.75
CA GLY A 136 -2.58 -18.85 4.35
C GLY A 136 -1.29 -19.64 4.59
N LEU A 137 -0.39 -19.15 5.43
CA LEU A 137 0.93 -19.74 5.69
C LEU A 137 0.96 -20.64 6.93
N GLN A 138 -0.12 -20.73 7.71
CA GLN A 138 -0.15 -21.41 9.00
C GLN A 138 0.07 -22.93 8.93
N ASP A 139 -0.34 -23.57 7.83
CA ASP A 139 -0.22 -25.02 7.66
C ASP A 139 1.23 -25.44 7.36
N GLU A 140 1.99 -24.54 6.76
CA GLU A 140 3.40 -24.73 6.39
C GLU A 140 4.15 -23.39 6.54
N PRO A 141 4.45 -22.98 7.78
CA PRO A 141 5.16 -21.74 8.02
C PRO A 141 6.55 -21.77 7.39
N PRO A 142 6.97 -20.74 6.64
CA PRO A 142 8.32 -20.66 6.12
C PRO A 142 9.37 -20.74 7.24
N VAL A 143 10.42 -21.53 7.02
CA VAL A 143 11.55 -21.59 7.94
C VAL A 143 12.38 -20.32 7.77
N VAL A 144 12.50 -19.54 8.85
CA VAL A 144 13.24 -18.28 8.85
C VAL A 144 14.69 -18.51 9.29
N THR A 145 15.64 -18.03 8.49
CA THR A 145 17.07 -18.05 8.80
C THR A 145 17.61 -16.66 9.15
N ASP A 146 18.83 -16.60 9.70
CA ASP A 146 19.52 -15.32 9.91
C ASP A 146 19.85 -14.61 8.60
N HIS A 147 20.09 -15.37 7.53
CA HIS A 147 20.27 -14.82 6.19
C HIS A 147 19.01 -14.08 5.72
N ASP A 148 17.82 -14.64 5.95
CA ASP A 148 16.55 -14.01 5.58
C ASP A 148 16.31 -12.71 6.35
N ARG A 149 16.68 -12.66 7.64
CA ARG A 149 16.59 -11.45 8.47
C ARG A 149 17.53 -10.35 7.96
N HIS A 150 18.73 -10.74 7.54
CA HIS A 150 19.67 -9.82 6.91
C HIS A 150 19.15 -9.31 5.55
N ALA A 151 18.61 -10.19 4.71
CA ALA A 151 18.02 -9.82 3.43
C ALA A 151 16.82 -8.87 3.61
N LEU A 152 15.95 -9.12 4.58
CA LEU A 152 14.84 -8.22 4.90
C LEU A 152 15.33 -6.84 5.36
N SER A 153 16.40 -6.80 6.15
CA SER A 153 17.00 -5.53 6.58
C SER A 153 17.59 -4.73 5.39
N GLU A 154 18.09 -5.40 4.36
CA GLU A 154 18.49 -4.75 3.09
C GLU A 154 17.26 -4.26 2.32
N ALA A 155 16.19 -5.07 2.21
CA ALA A 155 14.95 -4.64 1.57
C ALA A 155 14.35 -3.39 2.26
N ASP A 156 14.41 -3.31 3.59
CA ASP A 156 14.00 -2.13 4.37
C ASP A 156 14.81 -0.89 3.97
N ARG A 157 16.15 -1.00 3.92
CA ARG A 157 17.03 0.10 3.52
C ARG A 157 16.75 0.57 2.09
N LEU A 158 16.53 -0.34 1.16
CA LEU A 158 16.16 -0.01 -0.22
C LEU A 158 14.79 0.68 -0.28
N THR A 159 13.83 0.21 0.51
CA THR A 159 12.49 0.81 0.62
C THR A 159 12.60 2.24 1.11
N ASP A 160 13.32 2.46 2.21
CA ASP A 160 13.45 3.77 2.82
C ASP A 160 14.25 4.74 1.94
N SER A 161 15.33 4.28 1.29
CA SER A 161 16.08 5.11 0.33
C SER A 161 15.21 5.52 -0.87
N THR A 162 14.38 4.61 -1.37
CA THR A 162 13.48 4.91 -2.50
C THR A 162 12.42 5.92 -2.09
N MET A 163 11.77 5.71 -0.94
CA MET A 163 10.75 6.62 -0.42
C MET A 163 11.34 7.99 -0.06
N ALA A 164 12.55 8.03 0.51
CA ALA A 164 13.26 9.28 0.79
C ALA A 164 13.54 10.08 -0.48
N GLY A 165 13.91 9.41 -1.58
CA GLY A 165 14.08 10.07 -2.89
C GLY A 165 12.80 10.72 -3.42
N LEU A 166 11.64 10.09 -3.19
CA LEU A 166 10.34 10.68 -3.55
C LEU A 166 10.02 11.91 -2.68
N LEU A 167 10.26 11.81 -1.37
CA LEU A 167 10.02 12.90 -0.40
C LEU A 167 11.02 14.07 -0.53
N ALA A 168 12.20 13.84 -1.12
CA ALA A 168 13.23 14.87 -1.31
C ALA A 168 12.79 15.98 -2.28
N GLN A 169 11.74 15.73 -3.08
CA GLN A 169 11.19 16.70 -4.03
C GLN A 169 10.30 17.77 -3.35
N LEU A 170 9.82 17.48 -2.14
CA LEU A 170 9.09 18.45 -1.33
C LEU A 170 10.08 19.47 -0.72
N ASP A 171 9.62 20.66 -0.39
CA ASP A 171 10.35 21.56 0.51
C ASP A 171 10.17 21.14 1.98
N ASP A 172 10.90 21.79 2.90
CA ASP A 172 10.88 21.44 4.32
C ASP A 172 9.51 21.68 4.97
N ASP A 173 8.81 22.74 4.55
CA ASP A 173 7.49 23.07 5.06
C ASP A 173 6.46 22.02 4.63
N SER A 174 6.49 21.60 3.36
CA SER A 174 5.61 20.54 2.83
C SER A 174 5.91 19.18 3.46
N ARG A 175 7.18 18.85 3.72
CA ARG A 175 7.54 17.62 4.44
C ARG A 175 7.01 17.64 5.87
N THR A 176 7.14 18.77 6.55
CA THR A 176 6.65 18.94 7.93
C THR A 176 5.13 18.80 7.97
N ALA A 177 4.43 19.52 7.08
CA ALA A 177 2.98 19.43 6.97
C ALA A 177 2.48 18.02 6.62
N LEU A 178 3.19 17.30 5.74
CA LEU A 178 2.84 15.91 5.41
C LEU A 178 2.87 15.01 6.66
N VAL A 179 3.90 15.13 7.51
CA VAL A 179 4.05 14.31 8.72
C VAL A 179 3.08 14.74 9.82
N GLU A 180 3.06 16.02 10.18
CA GLU A 180 2.24 16.52 11.29
C GLU A 180 0.74 16.33 11.03
N THR A 181 0.30 16.59 9.80
CA THR A 181 -1.09 16.33 9.43
C THR A 181 -1.34 14.83 9.36
N ALA A 182 -0.42 13.99 8.85
CA ALA A 182 -0.61 12.54 8.88
C ALA A 182 -0.79 12.00 10.32
N ASP A 183 -0.01 12.49 11.29
CA ASP A 183 -0.16 12.13 12.69
C ASP A 183 -1.52 12.58 13.25
N THR A 184 -1.97 13.79 12.88
CA THR A 184 -3.29 14.32 13.25
C THR A 184 -4.42 13.47 12.65
N LEU A 185 -4.32 13.10 11.38
CA LEU A 185 -5.27 12.22 10.71
C LEU A 185 -5.30 10.85 11.38
N ALA A 186 -4.14 10.25 11.66
CA ALA A 186 -4.05 8.95 12.31
C ALA A 186 -4.66 8.95 13.72
N ALA A 187 -4.53 10.05 14.47
CA ALA A 187 -5.16 10.21 15.78
C ALA A 187 -6.69 10.33 15.72
N ALA A 188 -7.27 10.63 14.55
CA ALA A 188 -8.70 10.77 14.33
C ALA A 188 -9.39 9.50 13.78
N LEU A 189 -8.62 8.43 13.51
CA LEU A 189 -9.12 7.13 13.05
C LEU A 189 -9.48 6.20 14.22
#